data_AF-A0A151WL28-F1
#
_entry.id   AF-A0A151WL28-F1
#
_cell.length_a   1.000
_cell.length_b   1.000
_cell.length_c   1.000
_cell.angle_alpha   90.00
_cell.angle_beta   90.00
_cell.angle_gamma   90.00
#
_symmetry.space_group_name_H-M   'P 1'
#
loop_
_entity.id
_entity.type
_entity.pdbx_description
1 polymer ?
#
loop_
_entity_poly.entity_id
_entity_poly.type
_entity_poly.pdbx_seq_one_letter_code
_entity_poly.pdbx_strand_id
1 'polypeptide(L)' 'MGPKSDLFNKEIECIFIEMVRQRPLLWDVCLPEYRRTDLKRMHWDQIAEALGPRFTGISIYLIY' A
#
# COMPACT_ATOMS: atom_id res chain seq x y z
N MET A 1 -24.07 -7.72 -6.01
CA MET A 1 -22.84 -6.93 -5.78
C MET A 1 -22.84 -6.55 -4.31
N GLY A 2 -21.81 -6.94 -3.55
CA GLY A 2 -21.73 -6.62 -2.13
C GLY A 2 -21.63 -5.10 -1.90
N PRO A 3 -21.92 -4.61 -0.68
CA PRO A 3 -21.79 -3.20 -0.36
C PRO A 3 -20.35 -2.78 -0.69
N LYS A 4 -20.20 -1.78 -1.58
CA LYS A 4 -18.92 -1.12 -1.79
C LYS A 4 -18.56 -0.54 -0.43
N SER A 5 -17.50 -1.05 0.18
CA SER A 5 -17.00 -0.47 1.41
C SER A 5 -16.73 1.02 1.13
N ASP A 6 -17.35 1.94 1.87
CA ASP A 6 -17.07 3.39 1.85
C ASP A 6 -15.65 3.72 2.34
N LEU A 7 -14.73 2.76 2.24
CA LEU A 7 -13.34 2.83 2.65
C LEU A 7 -12.56 3.71 1.68
N PHE A 8 -12.82 3.56 0.38
CA PHE A 8 -12.19 4.36 -0.67
C PHE A 8 -13.18 5.43 -1.13
N ASN A 9 -12.88 6.68 -0.77
CA ASN A 9 -13.47 7.86 -1.38
C ASN A 9 -12.46 8.47 -2.38
N LYS A 10 -12.91 9.41 -3.20
CA LYS A 10 -12.06 10.03 -4.25
C LYS A 10 -10.78 10.66 -3.69
N GLU A 11 -10.84 11.25 -2.50
CA GLU A 11 -9.67 11.89 -1.88
C GLU A 11 -8.63 10.85 -1.48
N ILE A 12 -9.07 9.77 -0.81
CA ILE A 12 -8.22 8.64 -0.44
C ILE A 12 -7.64 7.97 -1.68
N GLU A 13 -8.42 7.78 -2.74
CA GLU A 13 -7.95 7.25 -4.01
C GLU A 13 -6.85 8.14 -4.62
N CYS A 14 -7.04 9.46 -4.65
CA CYS A 14 -6.02 10.38 -5.15
C CYS A 14 -4.73 10.33 -4.32
N ILE A 15 -4.85 10.32 -3.00
CA ILE A 15 -3.69 10.21 -2.08
C ILE A 15 -2.97 8.88 -2.30
N PHE A 16 -3.71 7.77 -2.43
CA PHE A 16 -3.15 6.45 -2.66
C PHE A 16 -2.40 6.37 -3.99
N ILE A 17 -2.99 6.89 -5.07
CA ILE A 17 -2.35 6.93 -6.39
C ILE A 17 -1.05 7.73 -6.33
N GLU A 18 -1.04 8.89 -5.69
CA GLU A 18 0.17 9.71 -5.56
C GLU A 18 1.26 8.99 -4.75
N MET A 19 0.88 8.35 -3.65
CA MET A 19 1.80 7.54 -2.84
C MET A 19 2.43 6.38 -3.61
N VAL A 20 1.65 5.69 -4.46
CA VAL A 20 2.17 4.60 -5.31
C VAL A 20 3.07 5.16 -6.41
N ARG A 21 2.68 6.28 -7.03
CA ARG A 21 3.46 6.95 -8.08
C ARG A 21 4.86 7.33 -7.58
N GLN A 22 4.97 7.85 -6.36
CA GLN A 22 6.25 8.26 -5.76
C GLN A 22 7.18 7.10 -5.39
N ARG A 23 6.70 5.86 -5.44
CA ARG A 23 7.49 4.65 -5.12
C ARG A 23 7.67 3.79 -6.37
N PRO A 24 8.64 4.12 -7.24
CA PRO A 24 8.87 3.40 -8.49
C PRO A 24 9.14 1.91 -8.25
N LEU A 25 9.66 1.52 -7.08
CA LEU A 25 9.84 0.12 -6.70
C LEU A 25 8.56 -0.73 -6.80
N LEU A 26 7.38 -0.12 -6.67
CA LEU A 26 6.10 -0.81 -6.74
C LEU A 26 5.63 -1.11 -8.17
N TRP A 27 6.03 -0.32 -9.16
CA TRP A 27 5.49 -0.38 -10.52
C TRP A 27 6.53 -0.37 -11.64
N ASP A 28 7.73 0.13 -11.40
CA ASP A 28 8.82 0.18 -12.37
C ASP A 28 9.55 -1.16 -12.44
N VAL A 29 9.29 -1.88 -13.53
CA VAL A 29 9.87 -3.21 -13.80
C VAL A 29 11.36 -3.15 -14.20
N CYS A 30 11.87 -1.97 -14.54
CA CYS A 30 13.27 -1.77 -14.92
C CYS A 30 14.18 -1.67 -13.69
N LEU A 31 13.63 -1.43 -12.51
CA LEU A 31 14.41 -1.41 -11.28
C LEU A 31 14.90 -2.82 -10.92
N PRO A 32 16.21 -3.00 -10.64
CA PRO A 32 16.76 -4.27 -10.17
C PRO A 32 16.02 -4.81 -8.94
N GLU A 33 15.60 -3.92 -8.07
CA GLU A 33 14.91 -4.21 -6.82
C GLU A 33 13.43 -4.54 -7.04
N TYR A 34 12.84 -4.35 -8.22
CA TYR A 34 11.43 -4.68 -8.47
C TYR A 34 11.10 -6.14 -8.15
N ARG A 35 12.06 -7.06 -8.27
CA ARG A 35 11.87 -8.47 -7.92
C ARG A 35 11.92 -8.74 -6.41
N ARG A 36 12.36 -7.77 -5.61
CA ARG A 36 12.45 -7.87 -4.14
C ARG A 36 11.07 -7.65 -3.51
N THR A 37 10.38 -8.77 -3.29
CA THR A 37 9.04 -8.80 -2.68
C THR A 37 9.02 -8.32 -1.23
N ASP A 38 10.13 -8.47 -0.50
CA ASP A 38 10.35 -7.94 0.84
C ASP A 38 10.26 -6.40 0.85
N LEU A 39 10.96 -5.73 -0.07
CA LEU A 39 10.94 -4.27 -0.17
C LEU A 39 9.57 -3.75 -0.63
N LYS A 40 8.92 -4.46 -1.56
CA LYS A 40 7.56 -4.13 -1.99
C LYS A 40 6.56 -4.22 -0.85
N ARG A 41 6.64 -5.28 -0.03
CA ARG A 41 5.78 -5.43 1.16
C ARG A 41 5.98 -4.27 2.11
N MET A 42 7.24 -3.94 2.44
CA MET A 42 7.56 -2.79 3.30
C MET A 42 6.96 -1.48 2.78
N HIS A 43 7.01 -1.22 1.47
CA HIS A 43 6.40 -0.02 0.90
C HIS A 43 4.88 -0.04 0.93
N TRP A 44 4.24 -1.19 0.72
CA TRP A 44 2.79 -1.30 0.87
C TRP A 44 2.35 -1.09 2.31
N ASP A 45 3.11 -1.61 3.28
CA ASP A 45 2.85 -1.40 4.71
C ASP A 45 2.96 0.09 5.06
N GLN A 46 3.99 0.78 4.59
CA GLN A 46 4.14 2.23 4.75
C GLN A 46 2.98 3.03 4.14
N ILE A 47 2.47 2.61 2.96
CA ILE A 47 1.32 3.27 2.34
C ILE A 47 0.06 3.03 3.18
N ALA A 48 -0.16 1.80 3.65
CA ALA A 48 -1.30 1.46 4.49
C ALA A 48 -1.27 2.25 5.81
N GLU A 49 -0.11 2.35 6.47
CA GLU A 49 0.08 3.17 7.67
C GLU A 49 -0.23 4.64 7.42
N ALA A 50 0.22 5.20 6.28
CA ALA A 50 -0.03 6.59 5.93
C ALA A 50 -1.50 6.89 5.59
N LEU A 51 -2.23 5.92 5.02
CA LEU A 51 -3.68 6.03 4.76
C LEU A 51 -4.52 5.84 6.03
N GLY A 52 -3.93 5.22 7.06
CA GLY A 52 -4.48 5.17 8.41
C GLY A 52 -5.01 3.79 8.83
N PRO A 53 -5.55 3.70 10.06
CA PRO A 53 -5.82 2.42 10.75
C PRO A 53 -6.85 1.53 10.07
N ARG A 54 -7.64 2.09 9.14
CA ARG A 54 -8.62 1.34 8.35
C ARG A 54 -7.97 0.54 7.21
N PHE A 55 -6.73 0.86 6.85
CA PHE A 55 -5.95 0.22 5.80
C PHE A 55 -4.82 -0.66 6.35
N THR A 56 -4.42 -0.44 7.59
CA THR A 56 -3.53 -1.35 8.32
C THR A 56 -4.35 -2.49 8.93
N GLY A 57 -4.44 -3.64 8.26
CA GLY A 57 -4.88 -4.86 8.92
C GLY A 57 -3.91 -5.17 10.06
N ILE A 58 -4.40 -5.57 11.24
CA ILE A 58 -3.56 -5.99 12.37
C ILE A 58 -2.53 -6.96 11.81
N SER A 59 -1.27 -6.54 11.70
CA SER A 59 -0.18 -7.38 11.24
C SER A 59 0.14 -8.35 12.37
N ILE A 60 -0.66 -9.41 12.49
CA ILE A 60 -0.52 -10.45 13.52
C ILE A 60 0.73 -11.32 13.29
N TYR A 61 1.64 -10.92 12.39
CA TYR A 61 2.90 -11.59 12.12
C TYR A 61 4.09 -10.99 12.88
N LEU A 62 3.86 -10.07 13.82
CA LEU A 62 4.87 -9.55 14.75
C LEU A 62 4.48 -9.82 16.21
N ILE A 63 4.19 -11.09 16.53
CA ILE A 63 4.34 -11.58 17.91
C ILE A 63 5.38 -12.70 17.83
N TYR A 64 6.48 -12.48 18.56
CA TYR A 64 7.69 -13.29 18.70
C TYR A 64 7.45 -14.79 18.91
#